data_AF-A0A4V2L4Z0-F1
#
_entry.id   AF-A0A4V2L4Z0-F1
#
_cell.length_a   1.000
_cell.length_b   1.000
_cell.length_c   1.000
_cell.angle_alpha   90.00
_cell.angle_beta   90.00
_cell.angle_gamma   90.00
#
_symmetry.space_group_name_H-M   'P 1'
#
loop_
_entity.id
_entity.type
_entity.pdbx_description
1 polymer ?
#
loop_
_entity_poly.entity_id
_entity_poly.type
_entity_poly.pdbx_seq_one_letter_code
_entity_poly.pdbx_strand_id
1 'polypeptide(L)'
;MKNLLKSTLYLFVFALAGILFQISCSSDSISNSSTSLGKIVYTKRASGQLQIWTCNYDGTAQAQIPITLPSNVRFNFWSTNSTAISASDETSVRLSPDGQNVFFATVTNPGSGSQYFSIYTCDLSGNNLTEILTQASGEDPLVIGGVY
;
A
#
# COMPACT_ATOMS: atom_id res chain seq x y z
N MET A 1 21.30 26.75 -58.62
CA MET A 1 20.75 26.94 -57.25
C MET A 1 19.66 25.94 -56.85
N LYS A 2 18.88 25.35 -57.78
CA LYS A 2 17.79 24.40 -57.46
C LYS A 2 18.25 23.09 -56.80
N ASN A 3 19.50 22.67 -57.03
CA ASN A 3 20.05 21.44 -56.46
C ASN A 3 20.57 21.62 -55.02
N LEU A 4 20.99 22.85 -54.66
CA LEU A 4 21.38 23.19 -53.29
C LEU A 4 20.17 23.15 -52.34
N LEU A 5 19.02 23.65 -52.80
CA LEU A 5 17.78 23.70 -52.02
C LEU A 5 17.25 22.30 -51.66
N LYS A 6 17.38 21.32 -52.57
CA LYS A 6 17.00 19.92 -52.32
C LYS A 6 17.92 19.27 -51.29
N SER A 7 19.24 19.49 -51.39
CA SER A 7 20.21 18.94 -50.44
C SER A 7 19.99 19.46 -49.02
N THR A 8 19.70 20.75 -48.86
CA THR A 8 19.41 21.34 -47.54
C THR A 8 18.09 20.82 -46.97
N LEU A 9 17.09 20.58 -47.81
CA LEU A 9 15.80 20.03 -47.39
C LEU A 9 15.93 18.58 -46.88
N TYR A 10 16.72 17.74 -47.55
CA TYR A 10 16.98 16.36 -47.09
C TYR A 10 17.73 16.34 -45.75
N LEU A 11 18.72 17.21 -45.58
CA LEU A 11 19.47 17.30 -44.33
C LEU A 11 18.58 17.75 -43.17
N PHE A 12 17.68 18.71 -43.43
CA PHE A 12 16.74 19.21 -42.43
C PHE A 12 15.74 18.14 -41.98
N VAL A 13 15.16 17.38 -42.93
CA VAL A 13 14.22 16.29 -42.60
C VAL A 13 14.92 15.18 -41.81
N PHE A 14 16.16 14.83 -42.16
CA PHE A 14 16.95 13.83 -41.45
C PHE A 14 17.27 14.26 -40.01
N ALA A 15 17.68 15.52 -39.82
CA ALA A 15 17.92 16.08 -38.48
C ALA A 15 16.63 16.12 -37.63
N LEU A 16 15.50 16.48 -38.23
CA LEU A 16 14.21 16.50 -37.56
C LEU A 16 13.77 15.10 -37.09
N ALA A 17 13.98 14.07 -37.93
CA ALA A 17 13.70 12.69 -37.57
C ALA A 17 14.59 12.20 -36.42
N GLY A 18 15.86 12.59 -36.39
CA GLY A 18 16.78 12.28 -35.29
C GLY A 18 16.33 12.88 -33.96
N ILE A 19 15.84 14.12 -33.96
CA ILE A 19 15.32 14.80 -32.75
C ILE A 19 14.04 14.11 -32.25
N LEU A 20 13.13 13.76 -33.16
CA LEU A 20 11.89 13.05 -32.81
C LEU A 20 12.17 11.65 -32.27
N PHE A 21 13.20 10.97 -32.77
CA PHE A 21 13.63 9.68 -32.23
C PHE A 21 14.19 9.79 -30.80
N GLN A 22 14.96 10.85 -30.50
CA GLN A 22 15.45 11.11 -29.13
C GLN A 22 14.31 11.39 -28.15
N ILE A 23 13.27 12.13 -28.56
CA ILE A 23 12.07 12.38 -27.75
C ILE A 23 11.27 11.07 -27.53
N SER A 24 11.29 10.16 -28.52
CA SER A 24 10.65 8.85 -28.37
C SER A 24 11.46 7.88 -27.48
N CYS A 25 12.79 8.03 -27.44
CA CYS A 25 13.68 7.21 -26.62
C CYS A 25 13.91 7.76 -25.21
N SER A 26 13.42 8.95 -24.87
CA SER A 26 13.23 9.35 -23.49
C SER A 26 11.98 8.67 -22.93
N SER A 27 11.96 7.34 -22.92
CA SER A 27 11.24 6.63 -21.88
C SER A 27 11.90 7.03 -20.58
N ASP A 28 11.13 7.66 -19.71
CA ASP A 28 11.48 8.02 -18.34
C ASP A 28 12.51 7.02 -17.81
N SER A 29 13.68 7.54 -17.42
CA SER A 29 14.53 6.81 -16.50
C SER A 29 13.59 6.22 -15.45
N ILE A 30 13.54 4.89 -15.37
CA ILE A 30 12.99 4.18 -14.21
C ILE A 30 13.90 4.61 -13.07
N SER A 31 13.65 5.81 -12.58
CA SER A 31 14.06 6.20 -11.28
C SER A 31 13.26 5.25 -10.42
N ASN A 32 13.92 4.24 -9.88
CA ASN A 32 13.51 3.65 -8.62
C ASN A 32 13.62 4.72 -7.51
N SER A 33 13.12 5.92 -7.77
CA SER A 33 12.62 6.80 -6.75
C SER A 33 11.45 6.02 -6.18
N SER A 34 11.65 5.42 -5.01
CA SER A 34 10.58 5.27 -4.06
C SER A 34 10.00 6.67 -3.84
N THR A 35 9.13 7.13 -4.74
CA THR A 35 8.38 8.37 -4.54
C THR A 35 7.60 8.11 -3.29
N SER A 36 8.08 8.71 -2.20
CA SER A 36 7.40 8.64 -0.93
C SER A 36 5.95 9.00 -1.21
N LEU A 37 5.05 8.06 -0.91
CA LEU A 37 3.62 8.17 -1.17
C LEU A 37 3.00 9.43 -0.54
N GLY A 38 3.73 10.06 0.39
CA GLY A 38 3.30 11.24 1.12
C GLY A 38 2.20 10.90 2.10
N LYS A 39 1.98 9.61 2.37
CA LYS A 39 0.88 9.08 3.18
C LYS A 39 1.38 8.10 4.23
N ILE A 40 0.77 8.16 5.39
CA ILE A 40 0.87 7.11 6.41
C ILE A 40 -0.40 6.28 6.43
N VAL A 41 -0.27 5.05 6.91
CA VAL A 41 -1.39 4.22 7.36
C VAL A 41 -1.30 4.06 8.87
N TYR A 42 -2.44 4.10 9.54
CA TYR A 42 -2.52 3.97 10.99
C TYR A 42 -3.84 3.33 11.40
N THR A 43 -3.90 2.89 12.64
CA THR A 43 -5.12 2.36 13.24
C THR A 43 -5.75 3.37 14.18
N LYS A 44 -7.08 3.45 14.17
CA LYS A 44 -7.87 4.36 15.01
C LYS A 44 -9.04 3.58 15.61
N ARG A 45 -9.31 3.81 16.89
CA ARG A 45 -10.53 3.28 17.53
C ARG A 45 -11.65 4.29 17.37
N ALA A 46 -12.74 3.92 16.72
CA ALA A 46 -13.94 4.73 16.60
C ALA A 46 -15.17 3.88 16.91
N SER A 47 -16.09 4.42 17.74
CA SER A 47 -17.30 3.71 18.16
C SER A 47 -17.02 2.31 18.76
N GLY A 48 -15.90 2.17 19.47
CA GLY A 48 -15.48 0.90 20.08
C GLY A 48 -14.82 -0.11 19.14
N GLN A 49 -14.82 0.14 17.82
CA GLN A 49 -14.24 -0.73 16.81
C GLN A 49 -12.89 -0.19 16.34
N LEU A 50 -11.94 -1.08 16.09
CA LEU A 50 -10.69 -0.71 15.44
C LEU A 50 -10.92 -0.54 13.93
N GLN A 51 -10.36 0.52 13.40
CA GLN A 51 -10.45 0.88 11.99
C GLN A 51 -9.06 1.19 11.46
N ILE A 52 -8.86 0.97 10.16
CA ILE A 52 -7.63 1.34 9.46
C ILE A 52 -7.88 2.64 8.69
N TRP A 53 -6.94 3.56 8.80
CA TRP A 53 -7.03 4.91 8.26
C TRP A 53 -5.74 5.28 7.53
N THR A 54 -5.86 6.22 6.61
CA THR A 54 -4.72 6.88 5.96
C THR A 54 -4.81 8.38 6.14
N CYS A 55 -3.67 9.05 6.09
CA CYS A 55 -3.60 10.50 5.94
C CYS A 55 -2.29 10.89 5.27
N ASN A 56 -2.21 12.13 4.81
CA ASN A 56 -0.97 12.72 4.33
C ASN A 56 0.04 12.90 5.49
N TYR A 57 1.33 13.05 5.18
CA TYR A 57 2.38 13.28 6.20
C TYR A 57 2.19 14.55 7.04
N ASP A 58 1.47 15.54 6.51
CA ASP A 58 1.07 16.75 7.23
C ASP A 58 -0.20 16.54 8.10
N GLY A 59 -0.75 15.33 8.12
CA GLY A 59 -1.96 14.95 8.86
C GLY A 59 -3.27 15.29 8.15
N THR A 60 -3.22 15.89 6.95
CA THR A 60 -4.41 16.21 6.14
C THR A 60 -4.96 14.98 5.39
N ALA A 61 -6.11 15.13 4.73
CA ALA A 61 -6.75 14.07 3.95
C ALA A 61 -6.96 12.74 4.70
N GLN A 62 -7.38 12.83 5.96
CA GLN A 62 -7.72 11.64 6.76
C GLN A 62 -8.90 10.89 6.13
N ALA A 63 -8.68 9.63 5.79
CA ALA A 63 -9.69 8.77 5.19
C ALA A 63 -9.66 7.37 5.82
N GLN A 64 -10.83 6.84 6.15
CA GLN A 64 -10.99 5.46 6.59
C GLN A 64 -10.89 4.52 5.40
N ILE A 65 -10.20 3.38 5.56
CA ILE A 65 -10.29 2.26 4.62
C ILE A 65 -11.49 1.39 5.04
N PRO A 66 -12.55 1.26 4.22
CA PRO A 66 -13.80 0.60 4.60
C PRO A 66 -13.71 -0.93 4.45
N ILE A 67 -12.95 -1.56 5.34
CA ILE A 67 -12.69 -3.01 5.30
C ILE A 67 -13.87 -3.79 5.89
N THR A 68 -14.39 -4.77 5.15
CA THR A 68 -15.40 -5.72 5.62
C THR A 68 -14.78 -7.09 5.81
N LEU A 69 -14.58 -7.51 7.06
CA LEU A 69 -13.99 -8.81 7.41
C LEU A 69 -15.05 -9.93 7.44
N PRO A 70 -14.66 -11.20 7.23
CA PRO A 70 -15.50 -12.35 7.53
C PRO A 70 -15.98 -12.35 9.00
N SER A 71 -17.16 -12.93 9.27
CA SER A 71 -17.85 -12.81 10.56
C SER A 71 -17.08 -13.36 11.78
N ASN A 72 -16.20 -14.34 11.59
CA ASN A 72 -15.37 -14.95 12.63
C ASN A 72 -13.93 -14.40 12.68
N VAL A 73 -13.62 -13.38 11.87
CA VAL A 73 -12.31 -12.74 11.75
C VAL A 73 -12.39 -11.33 12.34
N ARG A 74 -11.38 -10.93 13.12
CA ARG A 74 -11.26 -9.58 13.67
C ARG A 74 -9.85 -9.07 13.51
N PHE A 75 -9.66 -7.75 13.52
CA PHE A 75 -8.31 -7.20 13.63
C PHE A 75 -7.63 -7.75 14.88
N ASN A 76 -6.36 -8.15 14.74
CA ASN A 76 -5.58 -8.71 15.83
C ASN A 76 -5.21 -7.61 16.83
N PHE A 77 -6.08 -7.35 17.80
CA PHE A 77 -5.90 -6.35 18.84
C PHE A 77 -5.87 -7.05 20.19
N TRP A 78 -4.69 -7.24 20.77
CA TRP A 78 -4.56 -7.72 22.13
C TRP A 78 -4.67 -6.56 23.12
N SER A 79 -5.87 -6.07 23.43
CA SER A 79 -6.04 -5.33 24.70
C SER A 79 -7.34 -5.73 25.38
N THR A 80 -7.14 -6.44 26.47
CA THR A 80 -8.14 -6.75 27.49
C THR A 80 -8.52 -5.45 28.20
N ASN A 81 -9.61 -4.82 27.77
CA ASN A 81 -10.29 -3.75 28.51
C ASN A 81 -9.52 -2.44 28.80
N SER A 82 -8.36 -2.19 28.17
CA SER A 82 -7.66 -0.92 28.33
C SER A 82 -8.04 0.07 27.22
N THR A 83 -8.50 1.25 27.62
CA THR A 83 -8.77 2.41 26.74
C THR A 83 -7.49 2.98 26.11
N ALA A 84 -6.32 2.50 26.50
CA ALA A 84 -5.04 2.80 25.87
C ALA A 84 -4.69 1.72 24.83
N ILE A 85 -4.29 2.14 23.64
CA ILE A 85 -3.46 1.32 22.74
C ILE A 85 -2.15 1.12 23.51
N SER A 86 -1.97 -0.05 24.12
CA SER A 86 -0.67 -0.38 24.71
C SER A 86 0.35 -0.51 23.57
N ALA A 87 1.62 -0.19 23.80
CA ALA A 87 2.66 -0.38 22.77
C ALA A 87 2.78 -1.85 22.31
N SER A 88 2.17 -2.80 23.03
CA SER A 88 2.00 -4.21 22.64
C SER A 88 0.72 -4.51 21.85
N ASP A 89 -0.17 -3.55 21.64
CA ASP A 89 -1.40 -3.66 20.83
C ASP A 89 -1.09 -3.44 19.34
N GLU A 90 -0.05 -4.11 18.86
CA GLU A 90 0.49 -3.90 17.52
C GLU A 90 -0.39 -4.61 16.49
N THR A 91 -1.52 -4.02 16.09
CA THR A 91 -1.96 -4.27 14.72
C THR A 91 -0.89 -3.69 13.81
N SER A 92 0.02 -4.54 13.37
CA SER A 92 1.02 -4.19 12.37
C SER A 92 0.26 -3.95 11.07
N VAL A 93 -0.09 -2.69 10.81
CA VAL A 93 -0.63 -2.25 9.52
C VAL A 93 0.50 -1.64 8.71
N ARG A 94 0.57 -1.97 7.42
CA ARG A 94 1.60 -1.48 6.49
C ARG A 94 0.99 -1.20 5.12
N LEU A 95 1.53 -0.22 4.42
CA LEU A 95 1.24 -0.01 2.99
C LEU A 95 2.26 -0.77 2.15
N SER A 96 1.84 -1.23 0.96
CA SER A 96 2.77 -1.63 -0.08
C SER A 96 3.66 -0.43 -0.50
N PRO A 97 4.87 -0.68 -1.05
CA PRO A 97 5.76 0.40 -1.51
C PRO A 97 5.14 1.34 -2.55
N ASP A 98 4.23 0.83 -3.37
CA ASP A 98 3.46 1.59 -4.37
C ASP A 98 2.19 2.26 -3.80
N GLY A 99 1.87 2.01 -2.52
CA GLY A 99 0.74 2.59 -1.81
C GLY A 99 -0.62 2.11 -2.26
N GLN A 100 -0.70 1.09 -3.11
CA GLN A 100 -1.98 0.60 -3.63
C GLN A 100 -2.69 -0.34 -2.66
N ASN A 101 -1.91 -1.10 -1.88
CA ASN A 101 -2.42 -2.13 -0.99
C ASN A 101 -2.06 -1.84 0.47
N VAL A 102 -2.92 -2.30 1.36
CA VAL A 102 -2.68 -2.33 2.81
C VAL A 102 -2.58 -3.77 3.27
N PHE A 103 -1.67 -4.03 4.20
CA PHE A 103 -1.49 -5.32 4.87
C PHE A 103 -1.76 -5.15 6.36
N PHE A 104 -2.48 -6.10 6.96
CA PHE A 104 -2.82 -6.04 8.38
C PHE A 104 -3.04 -7.43 8.98
N ALA A 105 -2.72 -7.56 10.26
CA ALA A 105 -2.89 -8.79 11.00
C ALA A 105 -4.33 -8.94 11.54
N THR A 106 -4.85 -10.15 11.49
CA THR A 106 -6.17 -10.55 11.99
C THR A 106 -6.07 -11.77 12.89
N VAL A 107 -7.13 -12.00 13.66
CA VAL A 107 -7.35 -13.19 14.47
C VAL A 107 -8.69 -13.82 14.07
N THR A 108 -8.66 -15.13 13.84
CA THR A 108 -9.83 -15.95 13.54
C THR A 108 -10.23 -16.74 14.78
N ASN A 109 -11.54 -16.83 15.03
CA ASN A 109 -12.14 -17.44 16.23
C ASN A 109 -11.70 -16.81 17.57
N PRO A 110 -11.76 -15.48 17.73
CA PRO A 110 -11.25 -14.75 18.90
C PRO A 110 -11.96 -15.05 20.23
N GLY A 111 -13.00 -15.88 20.24
CA GLY A 111 -13.74 -16.30 21.43
C GLY A 111 -13.55 -17.77 21.80
N SER A 112 -12.67 -18.50 21.12
CA SER A 112 -12.40 -19.92 21.36
C SER A 112 -10.96 -20.13 21.83
N GLY A 113 -10.67 -21.27 22.46
CA GLY A 113 -9.30 -21.64 22.86
C GLY A 113 -8.33 -21.87 21.69
N SER A 114 -8.84 -21.94 20.46
CA SER A 114 -8.04 -22.13 19.24
C SER A 114 -8.12 -20.88 18.38
N GLN A 115 -7.23 -19.92 18.67
CA GLN A 115 -7.07 -18.70 17.87
C GLN A 115 -6.08 -18.95 16.74
N TYR A 116 -6.39 -18.45 15.55
CA TYR A 116 -5.50 -18.48 14.39
C TYR A 116 -5.14 -17.05 14.02
N PHE A 117 -3.86 -16.76 13.87
CA PHE A 117 -3.40 -15.45 13.39
C PHE A 117 -3.24 -15.49 11.88
N SER A 118 -3.60 -14.41 11.21
CA SER A 118 -3.55 -14.33 9.75
C SER A 118 -3.14 -12.94 9.30
N ILE A 119 -2.59 -12.84 8.08
CA ILE A 119 -2.34 -11.57 7.41
C ILE A 119 -3.31 -11.47 6.24
N TYR A 120 -4.01 -10.34 6.19
CA TYR A 120 -4.89 -9.97 5.10
C TYR A 120 -4.33 -8.79 4.34
N THR A 121 -4.73 -8.68 3.08
CA THR A 121 -4.49 -7.52 2.24
C THR A 121 -5.76 -7.06 1.55
N CYS A 122 -5.87 -5.76 1.28
CA CYS A 122 -6.89 -5.19 0.44
C CYS A 122 -6.35 -3.90 -0.21
N ASP A 123 -7.06 -3.37 -1.19
CA ASP A 123 -6.75 -2.04 -1.71
C ASP A 123 -7.17 -0.92 -0.74
N LEU A 124 -6.76 0.33 -1.02
CA LEU A 124 -7.13 1.50 -0.22
C LEU A 124 -8.63 1.82 -0.22
N SER A 125 -9.41 1.24 -1.13
CA SER A 125 -10.87 1.35 -1.15
C SER A 125 -11.55 0.28 -0.29
N GLY A 126 -10.78 -0.62 0.34
CA GLY A 126 -11.29 -1.74 1.13
C GLY A 126 -11.75 -2.94 0.29
N ASN A 127 -11.56 -2.90 -1.03
CA ASN A 127 -11.93 -4.00 -1.93
C ASN A 127 -10.76 -4.98 -2.12
N ASN A 128 -11.00 -6.06 -2.86
CA ASN A 128 -9.99 -7.08 -3.15
C ASN A 128 -9.37 -7.72 -1.88
N LEU A 129 -10.18 -7.83 -0.81
CA LEU A 129 -9.78 -8.45 0.44
C LEU A 129 -9.34 -9.90 0.21
N THR A 130 -8.09 -10.20 0.55
CA THR A 130 -7.46 -11.51 0.36
C THR A 130 -6.67 -11.89 1.60
N GLU A 131 -6.82 -13.13 2.06
CA GLU A 131 -5.95 -13.73 3.07
C GLU A 131 -4.65 -14.20 2.40
N ILE A 132 -3.50 -13.75 2.87
CA ILE A 132 -2.20 -14.08 2.25
C ILE A 132 -1.39 -15.08 3.07
N LEU A 133 -1.64 -15.14 4.37
CA LEU A 133 -0.94 -16.03 5.29
C LEU A 133 -1.87 -16.36 6.46
N THR A 134 -1.91 -17.63 6.84
CA THR A 134 -2.58 -18.08 8.07
C THR A 134 -1.62 -18.96 8.87
N GLN A 135 -1.62 -18.80 10.18
CA GLN A 135 -0.79 -19.55 11.11
C GLN A 135 -1.64 -20.59 11.86
N ALA A 136 -1.00 -21.68 12.30
CA ALA A 136 -1.63 -22.70 13.12
C ALA A 136 -2.12 -22.15 14.48
N SER A 137 -3.05 -22.88 15.10
CA SER A 137 -3.61 -22.46 16.39
C SER A 137 -2.61 -22.59 17.52
N GLY A 138 -2.62 -21.62 18.44
CA GLY A 138 -1.80 -21.65 19.66
C GLY A 138 -0.38 -21.12 19.49
N GLU A 139 -0.07 -20.55 18.33
CA GLU A 139 1.17 -19.84 18.04
C GLU A 139 1.09 -18.37 18.46
N ASP A 140 2.24 -17.69 18.54
CA ASP A 140 2.33 -16.26 18.84
C ASP A 140 1.72 -15.39 17.71
N PRO A 141 1.25 -14.16 18.02
CA PRO A 141 0.74 -13.22 17.02
C PRO A 141 1.69 -12.96 15.83
N LEU A 142 1.15 -12.96 14.62
CA LEU A 142 1.89 -12.52 13.42
C LEU A 142 2.16 -11.01 13.47
N VAL A 143 3.43 -10.65 13.31
CA VAL A 143 3.88 -9.25 13.19
C VAL A 143 4.36 -9.01 11.77
N ILE A 144 3.81 -8.00 11.11
CA ILE A 144 4.28 -7.54 9.80
C ILE A 144 5.54 -6.70 10.01
N GLY A 145 6.69 -7.28 9.64
CA GLY A 145 7.99 -6.61 9.59
C GLY A 145 8.07 -5.51 8.52
N GLY A 146 9.27 -4.98 8.27
CA GLY A 146 9.47 -3.92 7.28
C GLY A 146 10.80 -3.98 6.53
N VAL A 147 10.84 -3.12 5.50
CA VAL A 147 11.89 -2.78 4.51
C VAL A 147 11.94 -3.63 3.24
N TYR A 148 11.34 -3.11 2.17
CA TYR A 148 11.88 -3.05 0.81
C TYR A 148 11.44 -1.73 0.17
#